data_AF-F3L3Z4-F1
#
_entry.id   AF-F3L3Z4-F1
#
_cell.length_a   1.000
_cell.length_b   1.000
_cell.length_c   1.000
_cell.angle_alpha   90.00
_cell.angle_beta   90.00
_cell.angle_gamma   90.00
#
_symmetry.space_group_name_H-M   'P 1'
#
loop_
_entity.id
_entity.type
_entity.pdbx_description
1 polymer ?
#
loop_
_entity_poly.entity_id
_entity_poly.type
_entity_poly.pdbx_seq_one_letter_code
_entity_poly.pdbx_strand_id
1 'polypeptide(L)'
;MQYFQRHQRIERTEAAAWETAVAIAFISTLPSSPFFEPQSSRASFERLSKQYRADMQVHSGVLLMRDSLEMFVSMLDHADDLRRQADGLQDDLDKREKALKRLRDLTLGSREESQ
;
A
#
# COMPACT_ATOMS: atom_id res chain seq x y z
N MET A 1 4.51 -1.33 -21.75
CA MET A 1 4.63 0.14 -21.93
C MET A 1 4.52 0.56 -23.40
N GLN A 2 5.40 0.12 -24.31
CA GLN A 2 5.37 0.58 -25.72
C GLN A 2 4.07 0.24 -26.47
N TYR A 3 3.42 -0.90 -26.19
CA TYR A 3 2.12 -1.24 -26.77
C TYR A 3 1.01 -0.26 -26.36
N PHE A 4 0.85 0.02 -25.06
CA PHE A 4 -0.16 0.97 -24.55
C PHE A 4 0.12 2.41 -24.99
N GLN A 5 1.38 2.84 -25.01
CA GLN A 5 1.77 4.15 -25.54
C GLN A 5 1.50 4.28 -27.05
N ARG A 6 1.65 3.18 -27.81
CA ARG A 6 1.27 3.13 -29.24
C ARG A 6 -0.25 3.18 -29.42
N HIS A 7 -1.00 2.46 -28.59
CA HIS A 7 -2.47 2.48 -28.59
C HIS A 7 -3.00 3.89 -28.32
N GLN A 8 -2.47 4.58 -27.30
CA GLN A 8 -2.87 5.96 -26.96
C GLN A 8 -2.53 7.00 -28.04
N ARG A 9 -1.46 6.76 -28.82
CA ARG A 9 -1.07 7.65 -29.94
C ARG A 9 -1.94 7.45 -31.18
N ILE A 10 -2.43 6.24 -31.41
CA ILE A 10 -3.22 5.86 -32.59
C ILE A 10 -4.71 6.06 -32.32
N GLU A 11 -5.18 5.75 -31.11
CA GLU A 11 -6.56 5.89 -30.67
C GLU A 11 -6.66 6.94 -29.55
N ARG A 12 -7.08 8.15 -29.90
CA ARG A 12 -7.37 9.23 -28.93
C ARG A 12 -8.75 9.06 -28.28
N THR A 13 -9.07 7.84 -27.86
CA THR A 13 -10.35 7.53 -27.24
C THR A 13 -10.23 7.63 -25.72
N GLU A 14 -11.35 7.93 -25.06
CA GLU A 14 -11.44 7.90 -23.59
C GLU A 14 -11.08 6.51 -23.04
N ALA A 15 -11.47 5.44 -23.75
CA ALA A 15 -11.14 4.06 -23.42
C ALA A 15 -9.62 3.83 -23.42
N ALA A 16 -8.91 4.16 -24.49
CA ALA A 16 -7.46 3.95 -24.59
C ALA A 16 -6.67 4.75 -23.53
N ALA A 17 -7.14 5.95 -23.19
CA ALA A 17 -6.58 6.75 -22.12
C ALA A 17 -6.77 6.10 -20.74
N TRP A 18 -7.98 5.59 -20.47
CA TRP A 18 -8.30 4.88 -19.23
C TRP A 18 -7.47 3.59 -19.11
N GLU A 19 -7.35 2.82 -20.19
CA GLU A 19 -6.57 1.58 -20.21
C GLU A 19 -5.09 1.81 -19.91
N THR A 20 -4.52 2.85 -20.52
CA THR A 20 -3.13 3.23 -20.28
C THR A 20 -2.91 3.62 -18.83
N ALA A 21 -3.87 4.33 -18.23
CA ALA A 21 -3.79 4.73 -16.82
C ALA A 21 -3.88 3.54 -15.87
N VAL A 22 -4.73 2.54 -16.15
CA VAL A 22 -4.78 1.27 -15.39
C VAL A 22 -3.44 0.54 -15.48
N ALA A 23 -2.86 0.42 -16.68
CA ALA A 23 -1.58 -0.25 -16.85
C ALA A 23 -0.44 0.45 -16.09
N ILE A 24 -0.43 1.78 -16.06
CA ILE A 24 0.54 2.56 -15.28
C ILE A 24 0.35 2.31 -13.79
N ALA A 25 -0.89 2.44 -13.29
CA ALA A 25 -1.19 2.21 -11.88
C ALA A 25 -0.78 0.80 -11.43
N PHE A 26 -1.09 -0.22 -12.23
CA PHE A 26 -0.67 -1.60 -12.01
C PHE A 26 0.85 -1.75 -11.93
N ILE A 27 1.61 -1.16 -12.87
CA ILE A 27 3.08 -1.25 -12.83
C ILE A 27 3.64 -0.54 -11.58
N SER A 28 3.00 0.53 -11.13
CA SER A 28 3.41 1.28 -9.94
C SER A 28 3.08 0.59 -8.61
N THR A 29 2.27 -0.47 -8.58
CA THR A 29 2.11 -1.30 -7.37
C THR A 29 3.16 -2.40 -7.23
N LEU A 30 3.91 -2.71 -8.28
CA LEU A 30 4.86 -3.83 -8.25
C LEU A 30 6.16 -3.40 -7.56
N PRO A 31 6.58 -4.03 -6.45
CA PRO A 31 7.81 -3.65 -5.73
C PRO A 31 9.09 -3.76 -6.55
N SER A 32 9.11 -4.66 -7.54
CA SER A 32 10.24 -4.85 -8.46
C SER A 32 10.26 -3.85 -9.61
N SER A 33 9.27 -2.96 -9.72
CA SER A 33 9.18 -1.96 -10.77
C SER A 33 10.07 -0.75 -10.45
N PRO A 34 10.80 -0.18 -11.43
CA PRO A 34 11.50 1.08 -11.24
C PRO A 34 10.55 2.28 -11.04
N PHE A 35 9.24 2.09 -11.22
CA PHE A 35 8.19 3.09 -11.02
C PHE A 35 7.32 2.79 -9.79
N PHE A 36 7.84 2.01 -8.84
CA PHE A 36 7.12 1.62 -7.63
C PHE A 36 6.76 2.85 -6.79
N GLU A 37 5.47 3.18 -6.77
CA GLU A 37 4.89 4.35 -6.11
C GLU A 37 3.53 3.91 -5.52
N PRO A 38 3.54 3.14 -4.43
CA PRO A 38 2.33 2.46 -3.94
C PRO A 38 1.22 3.44 -3.57
N GLN A 39 1.55 4.57 -2.94
CA GLN A 39 0.57 5.59 -2.55
C GLN A 39 -0.10 6.26 -3.76
N SER A 40 0.67 6.58 -4.79
CA SER A 40 0.14 7.13 -6.04
C SER A 40 -0.76 6.12 -6.76
N SER A 41 -0.40 4.84 -6.69
CA SER A 41 -1.19 3.78 -7.30
C SER A 41 -2.55 3.57 -6.60
N ARG A 42 -2.61 3.64 -5.27
CA ARG A 42 -3.88 3.63 -4.51
C ARG A 42 -4.83 4.72 -4.99
N ALA A 43 -4.35 5.98 -4.99
CA ALA A 43 -5.14 7.13 -5.42
C ALA A 43 -5.57 7.01 -6.90
N SER A 44 -4.68 6.46 -7.74
CA SER A 44 -4.99 6.19 -9.14
C SER A 44 -6.07 5.13 -9.29
N PHE A 45 -6.01 4.03 -8.55
CA PHE A 45 -7.03 2.97 -8.55
C PHE A 45 -8.40 3.53 -8.16
N GLU A 46 -8.51 4.26 -7.05
CA GLU A 46 -9.78 4.83 -6.61
C GLU A 46 -10.40 5.74 -7.67
N ARG A 47 -9.57 6.58 -8.31
CA ARG A 47 -10.01 7.45 -9.41
C ARG A 47 -10.45 6.64 -10.63
N LEU A 48 -9.66 5.64 -11.04
CA LEU A 48 -9.92 4.86 -12.24
C LEU A 48 -11.15 3.95 -12.10
N SER A 49 -11.38 3.38 -10.92
CA SER A 49 -12.56 2.59 -10.60
C SER A 49 -13.85 3.42 -10.69
N LYS A 50 -13.81 4.70 -10.27
CA LYS A 50 -14.95 5.63 -10.41
C LYS A 50 -15.18 6.11 -11.85
N GLN A 51 -14.11 6.15 -12.67
CA GLN A 51 -14.18 6.58 -14.06
C GLN A 51 -14.68 5.50 -15.01
N TYR A 52 -14.58 4.22 -14.61
CA TYR A 52 -15.01 3.11 -15.45
C TYR A 52 -16.51 3.15 -15.70
N ARG A 53 -16.90 3.02 -16.97
CA ARG A 53 -18.28 2.80 -17.39
C ARG A 53 -18.34 1.54 -18.23
N ALA A 54 -19.40 0.76 -18.08
CA ALA A 54 -19.57 -0.51 -18.79
C ALA A 54 -19.65 -0.35 -20.33
N ASP A 55 -19.98 0.86 -20.82
CA ASP A 55 -20.04 1.20 -22.24
C ASP A 55 -18.67 1.57 -22.82
N MET A 56 -17.65 1.79 -21.99
CA MET A 56 -16.27 1.97 -22.44
C MET A 56 -15.81 0.63 -23.02
N GLN A 57 -15.62 0.59 -24.34
CA GLN A 57 -15.12 -0.56 -25.08
C GLN A 57 -13.64 -0.80 -24.75
N VAL A 58 -13.36 -1.26 -23.53
CA VAL A 58 -12.01 -1.54 -23.02
C VAL A 58 -11.70 -3.02 -23.15
N HIS A 59 -10.43 -3.32 -23.38
CA HIS A 59 -9.90 -4.64 -23.56
C HIS A 59 -10.02 -5.46 -22.26
N SER A 60 -10.49 -6.70 -22.35
CA SER A 60 -10.71 -7.60 -21.21
C SER A 60 -9.45 -7.82 -20.35
N GLY A 61 -8.28 -7.88 -20.98
CA GLY A 61 -6.99 -7.95 -20.28
C GLY A 61 -6.73 -6.76 -19.36
N VAL A 62 -7.20 -5.56 -19.72
CA VAL A 62 -7.06 -4.37 -18.86
C VAL A 62 -8.05 -4.42 -17.70
N LEU A 63 -9.26 -4.94 -17.91
CA LEU A 63 -10.20 -5.19 -16.81
C LEU A 63 -9.60 -6.15 -15.79
N LEU A 64 -8.97 -7.24 -16.25
CA LEU A 64 -8.25 -8.15 -15.36
C LEU A 64 -7.10 -7.47 -14.61
N MET A 65 -6.36 -6.55 -15.27
CA MET A 65 -5.32 -5.77 -14.61
C MET A 65 -5.89 -4.82 -13.54
N ARG A 66 -7.05 -4.19 -13.80
CA ARG A 66 -7.74 -3.36 -12.81
C ARG A 66 -8.17 -4.20 -11.61
N ASP A 67 -8.74 -5.38 -11.84
CA ASP A 67 -9.21 -6.26 -10.75
C ASP A 67 -8.01 -6.81 -9.95
N SER A 68 -6.89 -7.08 -10.62
CA SER A 68 -5.64 -7.43 -9.96
C SER A 68 -5.06 -6.27 -9.15
N LEU A 69 -5.18 -5.04 -9.67
CA LEU A 69 -4.76 -3.82 -8.99
C LEU A 69 -5.56 -3.60 -7.69
N GLU A 70 -6.85 -3.92 -7.66
CA GLU A 70 -7.66 -3.91 -6.43
C GLU A 70 -7.05 -4.82 -5.35
N MET A 71 -6.66 -6.04 -5.72
CA MET A 71 -6.00 -6.97 -4.79
C MET A 71 -4.67 -6.41 -4.28
N PHE A 72 -3.85 -5.83 -5.16
CA PHE A 72 -2.56 -5.26 -4.75
C PHE A 72 -2.72 -4.05 -3.82
N VAL A 73 -3.68 -3.17 -4.08
CA VAL A 73 -4.01 -2.05 -3.19
C VAL A 73 -4.43 -2.56 -1.82
N SER A 74 -5.34 -3.55 -1.76
CA SER A 74 -5.75 -4.17 -0.51
C SER A 74 -4.56 -4.78 0.24
N MET A 75 -3.68 -5.52 -0.44
CA MET A 75 -2.46 -6.08 0.18
C MET A 75 -1.55 -5.00 0.76
N LEU A 76 -1.38 -3.88 0.05
CA LEU A 76 -0.59 -2.75 0.54
C LEU A 76 -1.23 -2.16 1.80
N ASP A 77 -2.58 -2.06 1.88
CA ASP A 77 -3.26 -1.54 3.08
C ASP A 77 -3.01 -2.44 4.29
N HIS A 78 -3.12 -3.76 4.10
CA HIS A 78 -2.83 -4.74 5.14
C HIS A 78 -1.36 -4.67 5.58
N ALA A 79 -0.41 -4.44 4.66
CA ALA A 79 0.99 -4.27 5.01
C ALA A 79 1.23 -3.01 5.86
N ASP A 80 0.55 -1.91 5.55
CA ASP A 80 0.61 -0.68 6.36
C ASP A 80 -0.01 -0.89 7.75
N ASP A 81 -1.12 -1.64 7.85
CA ASP A 81 -1.73 -2.01 9.13
C ASP A 81 -0.82 -2.88 10.00
N LEU A 82 -0.19 -3.89 9.39
CA LEU A 82 0.75 -4.76 10.08
C LEU A 82 1.96 -3.98 10.60
N ARG A 83 2.49 -3.04 9.81
CA ARG A 83 3.58 -2.17 10.24
C ARG A 83 3.17 -1.31 11.43
N ARG A 84 1.99 -0.69 11.39
CA ARG A 84 1.47 0.11 12.53
C ARG A 84 1.31 -0.71 13.80
N GLN A 85 0.83 -1.95 13.69
CA GLN A 85 0.71 -2.84 14.84
C GLN A 85 2.08 -3.22 15.41
N ALA A 86 3.06 -3.53 14.56
CA ALA A 86 4.43 -3.84 14.98
C ALA A 86 5.06 -2.65 15.74
N ASP A 87 4.92 -1.43 15.20
CA ASP A 87 5.43 -0.22 15.85
C ASP A 87 4.77 0.02 17.22
N GLY A 88 3.46 -0.19 17.33
CA GLY A 88 2.73 -0.09 18.60
C GLY A 88 3.17 -1.13 19.63
N LEU A 89 3.36 -2.38 19.20
CA LEU A 89 3.84 -3.45 20.06
C LEU A 89 5.26 -3.18 20.57
N GLN A 90 6.12 -2.60 19.73
CA GLN A 90 7.48 -2.23 20.14
C GLN A 90 7.47 -1.13 21.21
N ASP A 91 6.65 -0.09 21.06
CA ASP A 91 6.52 0.98 22.07
C ASP A 91 5.98 0.43 23.41
N ASP A 92 5.04 -0.51 23.36
CA ASP A 92 4.53 -1.17 24.56
C ASP A 92 5.59 -2.04 25.26
N LEU A 93 6.43 -2.74 24.49
CA LEU A 93 7.58 -3.48 25.04
C LEU A 93 8.56 -2.52 25.74
N ASP A 94 8.92 -1.41 25.10
CA ASP A 94 9.84 -0.42 25.67
C ASP A 94 9.30 0.19 26.98
N LYS A 95 8.00 0.47 27.05
CA LYS A 95 7.35 0.95 28.29
C LYS A 95 7.40 -0.09 29.39
N ARG A 96 7.14 -1.36 29.07
CA ARG A 96 7.19 -2.46 30.04
C ARG A 96 8.61 -2.68 30.55
N GLU A 97 9.61 -2.63 29.70
CA GLU A 97 11.00 -2.75 30.11
C GLU A 97 11.40 -1.62 31.07
N LYS A 98 11.02 -0.37 30.77
CA LYS A 98 11.23 0.78 31.67
C LYS A 98 10.53 0.60 33.02
N ALA A 99 9.29 0.09 33.03
CA ALA A 99 8.55 -0.17 34.26
C ALA A 99 9.21 -1.27 35.10
N LEU A 100 9.65 -2.36 34.47
CA LEU A 100 10.38 -3.44 35.13
C LEU A 100 11.70 -2.95 35.72
N LYS A 101 12.45 -2.11 35.00
CA LYS A 101 13.68 -1.50 35.51
C LYS A 101 13.42 -0.66 36.76
N ARG A 102 12.40 0.20 36.74
CA ARG A 102 11.99 1.01 37.90
C ARG A 102 11.58 0.13 39.09
N LEU A 103 10.79 -0.91 38.86
CA LEU A 103 10.38 -1.85 39.91
C LEU A 103 11.59 -2.57 40.51
N ARG A 104 12.54 -3.00 39.69
CA ARG A 104 13.78 -3.62 40.16
C ARG A 104 14.58 -2.64 41.03
N ASP A 105 14.77 -1.41 40.55
CA ASP A 105 15.55 -0.41 41.25
C ASP A 105 14.89 -0.02 42.60
N LEU A 106 13.55 0.10 42.64
CA LEU A 106 12.79 0.28 43.88
C LEU A 106 12.93 -0.90 44.84
N THR A 107 12.85 -2.13 44.32
CA THR A 107 12.94 -3.34 45.15
C THR A 107 14.33 -3.48 45.75
N LEU A 108 15.39 -3.19 44.99
CA LEU A 108 16.76 -3.22 45.48
C LEU A 108 17.01 -2.13 46.53
N GLY A 109 16.58 -0.88 46.29
CA GLY A 109 16.71 0.21 47.27
C GLY A 109 15.95 -0.06 48.58
N SER A 110 14.72 -0.58 48.50
CA SER A 110 13.94 -0.96 49.70
C SER A 110 14.57 -2.09 50.52
N ARG A 111 15.37 -2.94 49.89
CA ARG A 111 16.06 -4.06 50.55
C ARG A 111 17.34 -3.60 51.25
N GLU A 112 18.01 -2.57 50.73
CA GLU A 112 19.19 -1.94 51.35
C GLU A 112 18.82 -1.10 52.58
N GLU A 113 17.67 -0.42 52.58
CA GLU A 113 17.17 0.36 53.74
C GLU A 113 16.65 -0.51 54.90
N SER A 114 16.35 -1.79 54.63
CA SER A 114 15.78 -2.73 55.61
C SER A 114 16.82 -3.62 56.31
N GLN A 115 18.12 -3.41 56.07
CA GLN A 115 19.25 -4.11 56.70
C GLN A 115 20.02 -3.18 57.66
#